data_AF-A0A8T4J318-F1
#
_entry.id   AF-A0A8T4J318-F1
#
_cell.length_a   1.000
_cell.length_b   1.000
_cell.length_c   1.000
_cell.angle_alpha   90.00
_cell.angle_beta   90.00
_cell.angle_gamma   90.00
#
_symmetry.space_group_name_H-M   'P 1'
#
loop_
_entity.id
_entity.type
_entity.pdbx_description
1 polymer ?
#
loop_
_entity_poly.entity_id
_entity_poly.type
_entity_poly.pdbx_seq_one_letter_code
_entity_poly.pdbx_strand_id
1 'polypeptide(L)' 'KVSFEIEPLGESVRLTVVHDDFEPGSEMLEGVSEGWPEILSSLKTLLETGEPLPAQDG' A
#
# COMPACT_ATOMS: atom_id res chain seq x y z
N LYS A 1 -7.65 -3.65 11.12
CA LYS A 1 -7.22 -2.24 11.35
C LYS A 1 -6.09 -1.89 10.38
N VAL A 2 -5.93 -0.61 10.00
CA VAL A 2 -4.81 -0.16 9.14
C VAL A 2 -4.02 0.93 9.86
N SER A 3 -2.70 0.87 9.80
CA SER A 3 -1.77 1.88 10.34
C SER A 3 -0.67 2.18 9.33
N PHE A 4 -0.26 3.45 9.29
CA PHE A 4 0.79 3.94 8.40
C PHE A 4 1.95 4.46 9.25
N GLU A 5 3.12 3.89 9.04
CA GLU A 5 4.36 4.33 9.66
C GLU A 5 5.22 5.00 8.58
N ILE A 6 5.69 6.21 8.88
CA ILE A 6 6.49 7.01 7.96
C ILE A 6 7.78 7.38 8.66
N GLU A 7 8.90 6.97 8.07
CA GLU A 7 10.23 7.20 8.62
C GLU A 7 11.12 7.88 7.56
N PRO A 8 11.99 8.82 7.96
CA PRO A 8 12.96 9.40 7.05
C PRO A 8 13.88 8.33 6.44
N LEU A 9 14.10 8.41 5.13
CA LEU A 9 15.03 7.56 4.38
C LEU A 9 15.82 8.42 3.39
N GLY A 10 16.81 9.16 3.90
CA GLY A 10 17.60 10.10 3.11
C GLY A 10 16.72 11.22 2.55
N GLU A 11 16.70 11.39 1.23
CA GLU A 11 15.84 12.35 0.53
C GLU A 11 14.41 11.83 0.28
N SER A 12 14.12 10.61 0.71
CA SER A 12 12.82 9.95 0.59
C SER A 12 12.29 9.54 1.98
N VAL A 13 11.14 8.87 2.00
CA VAL A 13 10.59 8.25 3.20
C VAL A 13 10.41 6.75 2.99
N ARG A 14 10.56 5.98 4.06
CA ARG A 14 10.02 4.63 4.14
C ARG A 14 8.59 4.72 4.62
N LEU A 15 7.66 4.23 3.80
CA LEU A 15 6.27 4.03 4.19
C LEU A 15 6.05 2.55 4.49
N THR A 16 5.64 2.24 5.71
CA THR A 16 5.22 0.89 6.12
C THR A 16 3.72 0.91 6.37
N VAL A 17 2.99 0.03 5.67
CA VAL A 17 1.56 -0.18 5.90
C VAL A 17 1.40 -1.44 6.71
N VAL A 18 0.78 -1.30 7.88
CA VAL A 18 0.40 -2.41 8.74
C VAL A 18 -1.10 -2.55 8.65
N HIS A 19 -1.56 -3.57 7.92
CA HIS A 19 -2.94 -4.02 8.01
C HIS A 19 -2.96 -5.24 8.92
N ASP A 20 -3.59 -5.11 10.08
CA ASP A 20 -3.60 -6.11 11.14
C ASP A 20 -5.02 -6.34 11.66
N ASP A 21 -5.14 -7.06 12.79
CA ASP A 21 -6.41 -7.38 13.44
C ASP A 21 -7.33 -8.26 12.58
N PHE A 22 -6.72 -9.22 11.87
CA PHE A 22 -7.44 -10.24 11.12
C PHE A 22 -7.85 -11.40 12.03
N GLU A 23 -9.05 -11.92 11.81
CA GLU A 23 -9.46 -13.18 12.40
C GLU A 23 -8.63 -14.35 11.81
N PRO A 24 -8.29 -15.38 12.62
CA PRO A 24 -7.60 -16.56 12.11
C PRO A 24 -8.36 -17.23 10.95
N GLY A 25 -7.69 -17.43 9.81
CA GLY A 25 -8.31 -18.02 8.62
C GLY A 25 -9.14 -17.05 7.77
N SER A 26 -9.01 -15.74 8.00
CA SER A 26 -9.72 -14.73 7.21
C SER A 26 -9.23 -14.68 5.75
N GLU A 27 -10.17 -14.81 4.81
CA GLU A 27 -9.96 -14.53 3.38
C GLU A 27 -9.48 -13.09 3.11
N MET A 28 -9.72 -12.18 4.07
CA MET A 28 -9.26 -10.79 4.00
C MET A 28 -7.73 -10.70 3.99
N LEU A 29 -7.01 -11.57 4.71
CA LEU A 29 -5.55 -11.55 4.73
C LEU A 29 -4.95 -11.87 3.35
N GLU A 30 -5.59 -12.76 2.60
CA GLU A 30 -5.19 -13.11 1.25
C GLU A 30 -5.44 -11.93 0.30
N GLY A 31 -6.66 -11.38 0.29
CA GLY A 31 -7.02 -10.27 -0.57
C GLY A 31 -6.23 -8.98 -0.33
N VAL A 32 -5.93 -8.64 0.94
CA VAL A 32 -5.12 -7.44 1.25
C VAL A 32 -3.65 -7.64 0.87
N SER A 33 -3.13 -8.86 0.92
CA SER A 33 -1.75 -9.15 0.50
C SER A 33 -1.54 -8.91 -0.99
N GLU A 34 -2.59 -9.07 -1.80
CA GLU A 34 -2.58 -8.76 -3.24
C GLU A 34 -2.87 -7.29 -3.53
N GLY A 35 -3.82 -6.67 -2.82
CA GLY A 35 -4.28 -5.31 -3.10
C GLY A 35 -3.33 -4.19 -2.66
N TRP A 36 -2.66 -4.33 -1.50
CA TRP A 36 -1.76 -3.27 -1.01
C TRP A 36 -0.57 -2.97 -1.93
N PRO A 37 0.12 -3.96 -2.53
CA PRO A 37 1.15 -3.69 -3.52
C PRO A 37 0.71 -2.76 -4.66
N GLU A 38 -0.49 -2.94 -5.21
CA GLU A 38 -1.00 -2.11 -6.29
C GLU A 38 -1.28 -0.68 -5.83
N ILE A 39 -1.96 -0.51 -4.70
CA ILE A 39 -2.26 0.80 -4.10
C ILE A 39 -0.96 1.57 -3.81
N LEU A 40 0.04 0.90 -3.24
CA LEU A 40 1.33 1.51 -2.91
C LEU A 40 2.13 1.90 -4.15
N SER A 41 2.07 1.09 -5.22
CA SER A 41 2.70 1.41 -6.50
C SER A 41 2.05 2.65 -7.13
N SER A 42 0.72 2.72 -7.15
CA SER A 42 -0.01 3.88 -7.71
C SER A 42 0.23 5.16 -6.90
N LEU A 43 0.25 5.06 -5.57
CA LEU A 43 0.60 6.17 -4.68
C LEU A 43 2.01 6.69 -4.95
N LYS A 44 2.99 5.78 -5.11
CA LYS A 44 4.36 6.16 -5.47
C LYS A 44 4.39 6.93 -6.80
N THR A 45 3.75 6.41 -7.85
CA THR A 45 3.73 7.06 -9.16
C THR A 45 3.07 8.44 -9.11
N LEU A 46 1.97 8.57 -8.36
CA LEU A 46 1.32 9.87 -8.13
C LEU A 46 2.28 10.87 -7.49
N LEU A 47 3.01 10.47 -6.46
CA LEU A 47 3.96 11.34 -5.77
C LEU A 47 5.18 11.70 -6.64
N GLU A 48 5.62 10.81 -7.52
CA GLU A 48 6.79 11.02 -8.37
C GLU A 48 6.50 11.79 -9.65
N THR A 49 5.30 11.64 -10.22
CA THR A 49 4.98 12.11 -11.56
C THR A 49 3.82 13.11 -11.62
N GLY A 50 3.02 13.20 -10.55
CA GLY A 50 1.80 14.02 -10.49
C GLY A 50 0.54 13.30 -10.98
N GLU A 51 0.65 12.10 -11.55
CA GLU A 51 -0.46 11.28 -12.03
C GLU A 51 -0.37 9.86 -11.45
N PRO A 52 -1.49 9.21 -11.08
CA PRO A 52 -1.47 7.83 -10.59
C PRO A 52 -1.16 6.84 -11.71
N LEU A 53 -0.91 5.58 -11.35
CA LEU A 53 -0.90 4.51 -12.36
C LEU A 53 -2.26 4.41 -13.04
N PRO A 54 -2.32 4.04 -14.34
CA PRO A 54 -3.57 3.71 -15.00
C PRO A 54 -4.30 2.63 -14.20
N ALA A 55 -5.62 2.77 -14.06
CA ALA A 55 -6.43 1.69 -13.53
C ALA A 55 -6.22 0.46 -14.41
N GLN A 56 -5.94 -0.69 -13.79
CA GLN A 56 -5.94 -1.96 -14.51
C GLN A 56 -7.39 -2.23 -14.89
N ASP A 57 -7.73 -2.15 -16.17
CA ASP A 57 -9.00 -2.66 -16.66
C ASP A 57 -9.00 -4.18 -16.44
N GLY A 58 -9.89 -4.65 -15.55
CA GLY A 58 -10.10 -6.08 -15.28
C GLY A 58 -10.74 -6.82 -16.44
#